data_AF-A0A251TG22-F1
#
_entry.id   AF-A0A251TG22-F1
#
_cell.length_a   1.000
_cell.length_b   1.000
_cell.length_c   1.000
_cell.angle_alpha   90.00
_cell.angle_beta   90.00
_cell.angle_gamma   90.00
#
_symmetry.space_group_name_H-M   'P 1'
#
loop_
_entity.id
_entity.type
_entity.pdbx_description
1 polymer ?
#
loop_
_entity_poly.entity_id
_entity_poly.type
_entity_poly.pdbx_seq_one_letter_code
_entity_poly.pdbx_strand_id
1 'polypeptide(L)'
;MLDDGRLTDGQGWTVDFTNTIIIMTSNLGAEYLLKGLSGKTTMANAREMVMQEVLRHFKSELLNRLDEIVVFYPLSHDQLRKVARLQIKDVVARLAERGIDLGVTEAALDVILSESYDLVHVIRENI
;
A
#
# COMPACT_ATOMS: atom_id res chain seq x y z
N MET A 1 -7.97 -19.09 -17.85
CA MET A 1 -6.66 -19.36 -17.20
C MET A 1 -6.75 -19.23 -15.69
N LEU A 2 -7.39 -18.20 -15.13
CA LEU A 2 -7.61 -18.11 -13.66
C LEU A 2 -8.72 -19.04 -13.14
N ASP A 3 -9.76 -19.32 -13.93
CA ASP A 3 -10.94 -20.06 -13.41
C ASP A 3 -10.69 -21.52 -13.06
N ASP A 4 -9.82 -22.22 -13.80
CA ASP A 4 -9.50 -23.64 -13.51
C ASP A 4 -8.48 -23.79 -12.39
N GLY A 5 -7.97 -22.69 -11.84
CA GLY A 5 -6.91 -22.70 -10.84
C GLY A 5 -5.66 -23.44 -11.32
N ARG A 6 -5.43 -23.57 -12.63
CA ARG A 6 -4.26 -24.26 -13.19
C ARG A 6 -3.66 -23.46 -14.34
N LEU A 7 -2.35 -23.29 -14.29
CA LEU A 7 -1.60 -22.62 -15.35
C LEU A 7 -0.51 -23.57 -15.87
N THR A 8 -0.57 -23.91 -17.15
CA THR A 8 0.51 -24.62 -17.83
C THR A 8 1.36 -23.61 -18.60
N ASP A 9 2.66 -23.60 -18.34
CA ASP A 9 3.60 -22.74 -19.06
C ASP A 9 3.95 -23.29 -20.45
N GLY A 10 4.77 -22.54 -21.21
CA GLY A 10 5.20 -22.94 -22.56
C GLY A 10 6.15 -24.15 -22.60
N GLN A 11 6.68 -24.59 -21.45
CA GLN A 11 7.53 -25.77 -21.32
C GLN A 11 6.71 -27.01 -20.92
N GLY A 12 5.39 -26.87 -20.73
CA GLY A 12 4.48 -27.95 -20.34
C GLY A 12 4.37 -28.16 -18.84
N TRP A 13 4.90 -27.26 -18.01
CA TRP A 13 4.84 -27.36 -16.56
C TRP A 13 3.51 -26.80 -16.08
N THR A 14 2.72 -27.60 -15.38
CA THR A 14 1.44 -27.18 -14.80
C THR A 14 1.60 -26.83 -13.33
N VAL A 15 1.21 -25.61 -12.97
CA VAL A 15 1.11 -25.12 -11.60
C VAL A 15 -0.36 -25.07 -11.19
N ASP A 16 -0.65 -25.54 -9.98
CA ASP A 16 -1.98 -25.54 -9.38
C ASP A 16 -2.10 -24.38 -8.36
N PHE A 17 -3.11 -23.54 -8.55
CA PHE A 17 -3.51 -22.37 -7.78
C PHE A 17 -4.84 -22.55 -7.05
N THR A 18 -5.44 -23.75 -7.08
CA THR A 18 -6.75 -24.01 -6.44
C THR A 18 -6.77 -23.76 -4.93
N ASN A 19 -5.61 -23.79 -4.27
CA ASN A 19 -5.44 -23.44 -2.86
C ASN A 19 -4.48 -22.26 -2.67
N THR A 20 -4.58 -21.25 -3.53
CA THR A 20 -3.72 -20.06 -3.51
C THR A 20 -4.56 -18.78 -3.51
N ILE A 21 -4.21 -17.84 -2.63
CA ILE A 21 -4.76 -16.48 -2.68
C ILE A 21 -3.88 -15.66 -3.63
N ILE A 22 -4.51 -15.09 -4.67
CA ILE A 22 -3.84 -14.21 -5.62
C ILE A 22 -4.10 -12.77 -5.20
N ILE A 23 -3.04 -12.02 -4.92
CA ILE A 23 -3.11 -10.61 -4.58
C ILE A 23 -2.47 -9.81 -5.72
N MET A 24 -3.21 -8.85 -6.26
CA MET A 24 -2.71 -7.89 -7.23
C MET A 24 -2.75 -6.49 -6.63
N THR A 25 -1.68 -5.71 -6.85
CA THR A 25 -1.57 -4.35 -6.34
C THR A 25 -1.23 -3.39 -7.47
N SER A 26 -1.87 -2.22 -7.48
CA SER A 26 -1.58 -1.14 -8.42
C SER A 26 -1.63 0.20 -7.69
N ASN A 27 -0.82 1.15 -8.15
CA ASN A 27 -0.80 2.54 -7.66
C ASN A 27 -1.75 3.46 -8.45
N LEU A 28 -2.54 2.90 -9.37
CA LEU A 28 -3.40 3.64 -10.29
C LEU A 28 -4.44 4.50 -9.54
N GLY A 29 -4.52 5.79 -9.90
CA GLY A 29 -5.46 6.74 -9.33
C GLY A 29 -5.17 7.15 -7.88
N ALA A 30 -4.06 6.71 -7.28
CA ALA A 30 -3.73 7.01 -5.87
C ALA A 30 -3.65 8.52 -5.58
N GLU A 31 -3.34 9.34 -6.58
CA GLU A 31 -3.34 10.80 -6.48
C GLU A 31 -4.71 11.40 -6.19
N TYR A 32 -5.80 10.75 -6.58
CA TYR A 32 -7.16 11.20 -6.27
C TYR A 32 -7.46 11.07 -4.77
N LEU A 33 -6.97 10.00 -4.14
CA LEU A 33 -7.11 9.79 -2.69
C LEU A 33 -6.35 10.85 -1.89
N LEU A 34 -5.17 11.28 -2.38
CA LEU A 34 -4.43 12.40 -1.79
C LEU A 34 -5.20 13.72 -1.88
N LYS A 35 -5.86 13.99 -3.02
CA LYS A 35 -6.74 15.17 -3.16
C LYS A 35 -7.93 15.12 -2.20
N GLY A 36 -8.44 13.92 -1.93
CA GLY A 36 -9.48 13.66 -0.91
C GLY A 36 -9.02 14.04 0.49
N LEU A 37 -7.78 13.70 0.86
CA LEU A 37 -7.21 14.12 2.14
C LEU A 37 -6.99 15.63 2.24
N SER A 38 -6.55 16.28 1.15
CA SER A 38 -6.32 17.73 1.14
C SER A 38 -7.62 18.57 1.19
N GLY A 39 -8.79 17.93 1.26
CA GLY A 39 -10.08 18.62 1.24
C GLY A 39 -10.47 19.20 -0.13
N LYS A 40 -9.71 18.90 -1.19
CA LYS A 40 -10.03 19.36 -2.56
C LYS A 40 -11.22 18.61 -3.16
N THR A 41 -11.54 17.44 -2.62
CA THR A 41 -12.72 16.63 -2.96
C THR A 41 -13.10 15.76 -1.76
N THR A 42 -14.28 15.14 -1.78
CA THR A 42 -14.66 14.17 -0.74
C THR A 42 -13.95 12.84 -0.95
N MET A 43 -13.76 12.06 0.12
CA MET A 43 -13.13 10.74 -0.01
C MET A 43 -13.97 9.76 -0.85
N ALA A 44 -15.30 9.90 -0.82
CA ALA A 44 -16.20 9.13 -1.67
C ALA A 44 -15.98 9.42 -3.17
N ASN A 45 -15.89 10.71 -3.53
CA ASN A 45 -15.61 11.11 -4.91
C ASN A 45 -14.21 10.68 -5.35
N ALA A 46 -13.22 10.80 -4.46
CA ALA A 46 -11.86 10.32 -4.74
C ALA A 46 -11.83 8.82 -5.04
N ARG A 47 -12.56 8.00 -4.28
CA ARG A 47 -12.72 6.56 -4.55
C ARG A 47 -13.34 6.31 -5.91
N GLU A 48 -14.38 7.05 -6.28
CA GLU A 48 -15.03 6.91 -7.59
C GLU A 48 -14.04 7.22 -8.74
N MET A 49 -13.24 8.28 -8.60
CA MET A 49 -12.21 8.62 -9.58
C MET A 49 -11.14 7.52 -9.72
N VAL A 50 -10.72 6.91 -8.61
CA VAL A 50 -9.83 5.72 -8.64
C VAL A 50 -10.46 4.59 -9.45
N MET A 51 -11.73 4.27 -9.18
CA MET A 51 -12.42 3.18 -9.87
C MET A 51 -12.61 3.46 -11.37
N GLN A 52 -12.87 4.71 -11.74
CA GLN A 52 -12.91 5.11 -13.16
C GLN A 52 -11.57 4.90 -13.85
N GLU A 53 -10.46 5.18 -13.17
CA GLU A 53 -9.13 4.93 -13.72
C GLU A 53 -8.84 3.43 -13.88
N VAL A 54 -9.20 2.62 -12.87
CA VAL A 54 -9.11 1.15 -12.93
C VAL A 54 -9.89 0.59 -14.12
N LEU A 55 -11.13 1.05 -14.33
CA LEU A 55 -11.97 0.62 -15.45
C LEU A 55 -11.45 1.06 -16.82
N ARG A 56 -10.74 2.20 -16.89
CA ARG A 56 -10.10 2.67 -18.13
C ARG A 56 -8.84 1.89 -18.46
N HIS A 57 -8.07 1.50 -17.45
CA HIS A 57 -6.78 0.85 -17.63
C HIS A 57 -6.90 -0.66 -17.83
N PHE A 58 -7.72 -1.33 -17.03
CA PHE A 58 -7.87 -2.79 -17.06
C PHE A 58 -9.08 -3.22 -17.88
N LYS A 59 -8.90 -4.27 -18.68
CA LYS A 59 -10.00 -4.89 -19.43
C LYS A 59 -11.04 -5.45 -18.48
N SER A 60 -12.32 -5.31 -18.84
CA SER A 60 -13.43 -5.85 -18.05
C SER A 60 -13.31 -7.35 -17.80
N GLU A 61 -12.73 -8.13 -18.72
CA GLU A 61 -12.50 -9.56 -18.51
C GLU A 61 -11.61 -9.85 -17.31
N LEU A 62 -10.56 -9.05 -17.08
CA LEU A 62 -9.69 -9.23 -15.92
C LEU A 62 -10.42 -8.85 -14.63
N LEU A 63 -11.13 -7.73 -14.64
CA LEU A 63 -11.85 -7.24 -13.46
C LEU A 63 -12.98 -8.18 -13.05
N ASN A 64 -13.66 -8.80 -14.02
CA ASN A 64 -14.71 -9.78 -13.77
C ASN A 64 -14.18 -11.11 -13.19
N ARG A 65 -12.87 -11.34 -13.22
CA ARG A 65 -12.22 -12.52 -12.61
C ARG A 65 -11.72 -12.24 -11.19
N LEU A 66 -11.91 -11.02 -10.68
CA LEU A 66 -11.54 -10.65 -9.32
C LEU A 66 -12.76 -10.74 -8.42
N ASP A 67 -12.63 -11.45 -7.31
CA ASP A 67 -13.68 -11.54 -6.30
C ASP A 67 -13.94 -10.18 -5.63
N GLU A 68 -12.87 -9.44 -5.31
CA GLU A 68 -12.95 -8.16 -4.63
C GLU A 68 -11.87 -7.17 -5.10
N ILE A 69 -12.26 -5.90 -5.22
CA ILE A 69 -11.35 -4.78 -5.46
C ILE A 69 -11.33 -3.89 -4.22
N VAL A 70 -10.20 -3.89 -3.53
CA VAL A 70 -9.98 -3.12 -2.30
C VAL A 70 -9.21 -1.83 -2.63
N VAL A 71 -9.75 -0.69 -2.20
CA VAL A 71 -9.07 0.61 -2.30
C VAL A 71 -8.38 0.91 -0.98
N PHE A 72 -7.06 1.10 -1.03
CA PHE A 72 -6.26 1.46 0.13
C PHE A 72 -6.28 2.97 0.34
N TYR A 73 -6.87 3.41 1.45
CA TYR A 73 -6.87 4.81 1.83
C TYR A 73 -5.53 5.21 2.43
N PRO A 74 -5.07 6.45 2.19
CA PRO A 74 -3.91 7.00 2.87
C PRO A 74 -4.04 6.88 4.39
N LEU A 75 -2.92 6.58 5.06
CA LEU A 75 -2.89 6.41 6.50
C LEU A 75 -3.12 7.75 7.21
N SER A 76 -3.91 7.72 8.30
CA SER A 76 -4.00 8.85 9.21
C SER A 76 -2.70 9.05 9.98
N HIS A 77 -2.53 10.24 10.56
CA HIS A 77 -1.36 10.55 11.38
C HIS A 77 -1.18 9.55 12.54
N ASP A 78 -2.27 9.16 13.21
CA ASP A 78 -2.24 8.15 14.29
C ASP A 78 -1.85 6.76 13.78
N GLN A 79 -2.28 6.39 12.57
CA GLN A 79 -1.87 5.13 11.94
C GLN A 79 -0.38 5.16 11.59
N LEU A 80 0.11 6.28 11.04
CA LEU A 80 1.53 6.48 10.76
C LEU A 80 2.38 6.39 12.04
N ARG A 81 1.91 6.94 13.17
CA ARG A 81 2.59 6.80 14.47
C ARG A 81 2.73 5.34 14.89
N LYS A 82 1.69 4.53 14.69
CA LYS A 82 1.74 3.08 14.97
C LYS A 82 2.76 2.38 14.07
N VAL A 83 2.79 2.71 12.77
CA VAL A 83 3.76 2.15 11.82
C VAL A 83 5.19 2.55 12.21
N ALA A 84 5.43 3.82 12.54
CA ALA A 84 6.74 4.30 12.98
C ALA A 84 7.20 3.57 14.25
N ARG A 85 6.29 3.36 15.22
CA ARG A 85 6.58 2.58 16.42
C ARG A 85 6.97 1.13 16.12
N LEU A 86 6.32 0.49 15.14
CA LEU A 86 6.69 -0.87 14.70
C LEU A 86 8.08 -0.88 14.07
N GLN A 87 8.39 0.07 13.19
CA GLN A 87 9.72 0.19 12.57
C GLN A 87 10.83 0.43 13.61
N ILE A 88 10.55 1.25 14.64
CA ILE A 88 11.51 1.51 15.72
C ILE A 88 11.77 0.26 16.56
N LYS A 89 10.80 -0.65 16.74
CA LYS A 89 11.05 -1.90 17.48
C LYS A 89 12.19 -2.71 16.86
N ASP A 90 12.26 -2.77 15.53
CA ASP A 90 13.33 -3.49 14.84
C ASP A 90 14.69 -2.81 15.05
N VAL A 91 14.72 -1.48 15.13
CA VAL A 91 15.92 -0.70 15.45
C VAL A 91 16.38 -0.96 16.89
N VAL A 92 15.44 -0.90 17.84
CA VAL A 92 15.71 -1.17 19.27
C VAL A 92 16.26 -2.59 19.46
N ALA A 93 15.67 -3.59 18.78
CA ALA A 93 16.16 -4.96 18.86
C ALA A 93 17.62 -5.09 18.40
N ARG A 94 17.99 -4.47 17.26
CA ARG A 94 19.38 -4.47 16.76
C ARG A 94 20.37 -3.74 17.66
N LEU A 95 19.92 -2.71 18.39
CA LEU A 95 20.75 -1.98 19.34
C LEU A 95 20.93 -2.76 20.65
N ALA A 96 19.89 -3.47 21.10
CA ALA A 96 19.96 -4.32 22.27
C ALA A 96 20.98 -5.46 22.12
N GLU A 97 21.12 -6.03 20.92
CA GLU A 97 22.18 -7.01 20.60
C GLU A 97 23.61 -6.45 20.82
N ARG A 98 23.77 -5.12 20.79
CA ARG A 98 25.03 -4.41 21.05
C ARG A 98 25.12 -3.86 22.48
N GLY A 99 24.19 -4.25 23.35
CA GLY A 99 24.11 -3.78 24.74
C GLY A 99 23.62 -2.33 24.86
N ILE A 100 22.98 -1.77 23.84
CA ILE A 100 22.44 -0.40 23.85
C ILE A 100 20.92 -0.48 24.06
N ASP A 101 20.43 0.13 25.14
CA ASP A 101 19.00 0.33 25.35
C ASP A 101 18.54 1.66 24.73
N LEU A 102 17.43 1.63 24.01
CA LEU A 102 16.87 2.80 23.33
C LEU A 102 15.38 2.93 23.63
N GLY A 103 15.03 3.94 24.43
CA GLY A 103 13.66 4.38 24.65
C GLY A 103 13.26 5.48 23.67
N VAL A 104 12.10 5.35 23.03
CA VAL A 104 11.55 6.38 22.12
C VAL A 104 10.18 6.85 22.61
N THR A 105 10.08 8.16 22.86
CA THR A 105 8.84 8.83 23.30
C THR A 105 7.89 9.08 22.12
N GLU A 106 6.60 9.30 22.39
CA GLU A 106 5.64 9.67 21.35
C GLU A 106 6.03 11.00 20.66
N ALA A 107 6.52 11.99 21.42
CA ALA A 107 6.96 13.27 20.86
C ALA A 107 8.13 13.10 19.88
N ALA A 108 9.05 12.18 20.15
CA ALA A 108 10.13 11.86 19.22
C ALA A 108 9.60 11.19 17.93
N LEU A 109 8.56 10.36 18.02
CA LEU A 109 7.89 9.81 16.84
C LEU A 109 7.22 10.90 16.00
N ASP A 110 6.56 11.86 16.64
CA ASP A 110 5.88 12.94 15.93
C ASP A 110 6.89 13.80 15.15
N VAL A 111 8.07 14.08 15.72
CA VAL A 111 9.17 14.77 15.03
C VAL A 111 9.69 13.95 13.84
N ILE A 112 9.91 12.64 14.01
CA ILE A 112 10.34 11.77 12.91
C ILE A 112 9.31 11.80 11.76
N LEU A 113 8.02 11.76 12.09
CA LEU A 113 6.96 11.79 11.10
C LEU A 113 6.86 13.13 10.37
N SER A 114 7.04 14.27 11.06
CA SER A 114 6.99 15.59 10.42
C SER A 114 8.13 15.77 9.41
N GLU A 115 9.35 15.38 9.79
CA GLU A 115 10.52 15.45 8.91
C GLU A 115 10.43 14.46 7.72
N SER A 116 9.73 13.33 7.91
CA SER A 116 9.54 12.32 6.86
C SER A 116 8.50 12.74 5.81
N TYR A 117 7.55 13.59 6.18
CA TYR A 117 6.46 14.00 5.29
C TYR A 117 6.96 14.84 4.11
N ASP A 118 7.98 15.68 4.35
CA ASP A 118 8.63 16.47 3.31
C ASP A 118 9.40 15.60 2.31
N LEU A 119 10.03 14.51 2.77
CA LEU A 119 10.77 13.58 1.89
C LEU A 119 9.86 12.82 0.92
N VAL A 120 8.64 12.44 1.32
CA VAL A 120 7.70 11.71 0.45
C VAL A 120 7.24 12.58 -0.73
N HIS A 121 7.21 13.91 -0.56
CA HIS A 121 7.00 14.83 -1.67
C HIS A 121 8.19 14.81 -2.65
N VAL A 122 9.42 14.82 -2.14
CA VAL A 122 10.66 14.84 -2.96
C VAL A 122 10.91 13.52 -3.70
N ILE A 123 10.59 12.37 -3.10
CA ILE A 123 10.85 11.06 -3.73
C ILE A 123 9.89 10.80 -4.92
N ARG A 124 8.71 11.44 -4.95
CA ARG A 124 7.77 11.32 -6.08
C ARG A 124 8.16 12.15 -7.32
N GLU A 125 9.14 13.05 -7.22
CA GLU A 125 9.65 13.79 -8.38
C GLU A 125 10.81 13.07 -9.10
N ASN A 126 11.31 11.94 -8.56
CA ASN A 126 12.49 11.25 -9.09
C ASN A 126 12.29 9.75 -9.42
N ILE A 127 11.08 9.32 -9.75
CA ILE A 127 10.81 7.98 -10.33
C ILE A 127 9.86 8.10 -11.52
#